data_AF-A0A2D7VW68-F1
#
_entry.id   AF-A0A2D7VW68-F1
#
_cell.length_a   1.000
_cell.length_b   1.000
_cell.length_c   1.000
_cell.angle_alpha   90.00
_cell.angle_beta   90.00
_cell.angle_gamma   90.00
#
_symmetry.space_group_name_H-M   'P 1'
#
loop_
_entity.id
_entity.type
_entity.pdbx_description
1 polymer ?
#
loop_
_entity_poly.entity_id
_entity_poly.type
_entity_poly.pdbx_seq_one_letter_code
_entity_poly.pdbx_strand_id
1 'polypeptide(L)' 'MSWTGWLLFILIVQVIHFLGTWKLYRNAGRKAWEAAVPVYNAGVLMKIINRP' A
#
# COMPACT_ATOMS: atom_id res chain seq x y z
N MET A 1 2.64 -25.29 4.95
CA MET A 1 2.29 -23.98 4.37
C MET A 1 1.18 -24.19 3.34
N SER A 2 0.01 -23.56 3.50
CA SER A 2 -1.12 -23.73 2.56
C SER A 2 -1.36 -22.45 1.75
N TRP A 3 -1.93 -22.60 0.55
CA TRP A 3 -2.32 -21.47 -0.30
C TRP A 3 -3.29 -20.52 0.41
N THR A 4 -4.24 -21.08 1.18
CA THR A 4 -5.16 -20.29 2.02
C THR A 4 -4.41 -19.48 3.08
N GLY A 5 -3.41 -20.06 3.73
CA GLY A 5 -2.60 -19.36 4.73
C GLY A 5 -1.83 -18.18 4.14
N TRP A 6 -1.20 -18.36 2.98
CA TRP A 6 -0.52 -17.27 2.27
C TRP A 6 -1.48 -16.16 1.82
N LEU A 7 -2.67 -16.53 1.32
CA LEU A 7 -3.70 -15.55 0.94
C LEU A 7 -4.12 -14.70 2.13
N LEU A 8 -4.41 -15.32 3.27
CA LEU A 8 -4.77 -14.62 4.51
C LEU A 8 -3.64 -13.72 5.01
N PHE A 9 -2.40 -14.23 4.98
CA PHE A 9 -1.23 -13.46 5.38
C PHE A 9 -1.08 -12.18 4.53
N ILE A 10 -1.15 -12.30 3.19
CA ILE A 10 -1.05 -11.15 2.28
C ILE A 10 -2.17 -10.14 2.55
N LEU A 11 -3.41 -10.60 2.75
CA LEU A 11 -4.54 -9.71 3.05
C LEU A 11 -4.36 -8.94 4.35
N ILE A 12 -3.91 -9.61 5.42
CA ILE A 12 -3.65 -8.97 6.72
C ILE A 12 -2.53 -7.92 6.58
N VAL A 13 -1.44 -8.28 5.92
CA VAL A 13 -0.33 -7.34 5.65
C VAL A 13 -0.82 -6.15 4.85
N GLN A 14 -1.64 -6.35 3.81
CA GLN A 14 -2.19 -5.28 2.99
C GLN A 14 -3.09 -4.33 3.81
N VAL A 15 -3.92 -4.85 4.70
CA VAL A 15 -4.76 -4.02 5.59
C VAL A 15 -3.90 -3.17 6.52
N ILE A 16 -2.91 -3.78 7.18
CA ILE A 16 -2.01 -3.06 8.10
C ILE A 16 -1.23 -1.98 7.34
N HIS A 17 -0.65 -2.33 6.18
CA HIS A 17 0.09 -1.41 5.33
C HIS A 17 -0.78 -0.23 4.90
N PHE A 18 -1.99 -0.48 4.40
CA PHE A 18 -2.92 0.56 3.98
C PHE A 18 -3.26 1.51 5.14
N LEU A 19 -3.59 0.97 6.31
CA LEU A 19 -3.89 1.77 7.51
C LEU A 19 -2.70 2.63 7.96
N GLY A 20 -1.47 2.15 7.77
CA GLY A 20 -0.25 2.90 8.07
C GLY A 20 0.09 4.00 7.05
N THR A 21 -0.34 3.86 5.79
CA THR A 21 0.15 4.71 4.69
C THR A 21 -0.90 5.61 4.05
N TRP A 22 -2.21 5.33 4.15
CA TRP A 22 -3.25 6.11 3.45
C TRP A 22 -3.27 7.62 3.79
N LYS A 23 -2.87 8.00 5.01
CA LYS A 23 -2.73 9.42 5.41
C LYS A 23 -1.55 10.10 4.70
N LEU A 24 -0.42 9.40 4.51
CA LEU A 24 0.71 9.91 3.71
C LEU A 24 0.24 10.29 2.30
N TYR A 25 -0.54 9.41 1.67
CA TYR A 25 -1.09 9.65 0.34
C TYR A 25 -2.01 10.87 0.32
N ARG A 26 -2.96 10.96 1.25
CA ARG A 26 -3.84 12.14 1.34
C ARG A 26 -3.05 13.43 1.57
N ASN A 27 -2.04 13.40 2.44
CA ASN A 27 -1.21 14.57 2.74
C ASN A 27 -0.35 14.98 1.53
N ALA A 28 0.02 14.05 0.67
CA ALA A 28 0.72 14.31 -0.59
C ALA A 28 -0.22 14.69 -1.76
N GLY A 29 -1.50 14.99 -1.50
CA GLY A 29 -2.48 15.33 -2.53
C GLY A 29 -2.90 14.15 -3.42
N ARG A 30 -2.64 12.91 -2.98
CA ARG A 30 -2.95 11.66 -3.69
C ARG A 30 -4.24 11.03 -3.16
N LYS A 31 -4.85 10.15 -3.97
CA LYS A 31 -6.06 9.43 -3.52
C LYS A 31 -5.64 8.34 -2.51
N ALA A 32 -6.38 8.21 -1.41
CA ALA A 32 -6.03 7.24 -0.36
C ALA A 32 -5.94 5.80 -0.87
N TRP A 33 -6.84 5.39 -1.77
CA TRP A 33 -6.90 4.03 -2.33
C TRP A 33 -5.64 3.62 -3.09
N GLU A 34 -4.83 4.58 -3.56
CA GLU A 34 -3.59 4.27 -4.27
C GLU A 34 -2.61 3.51 -3.37
N ALA A 35 -2.68 3.71 -2.05
CA ALA A 35 -1.91 2.99 -1.05
C ALA A 35 -2.34 1.51 -0.85
N ALA A 36 -3.53 1.14 -1.33
CA ALA A 36 -4.08 -0.21 -1.16
C ALA A 36 -3.67 -1.18 -2.29
N VAL A 37 -3.25 -0.66 -3.43
CA VAL A 37 -2.92 -1.45 -4.64
C VAL A 37 -1.40 -1.71 -4.65
N PRO A 38 -0.92 -2.95 -4.44
CA PRO A 38 0.49 -3.22 -4.12
C PRO A 38 1.51 -2.60 -5.09
N VAL A 39 1.33 -2.84 -6.39
CA VAL A 39 2.27 -2.37 -7.43
C VAL A 39 2.11 -0.88 -7.71
N TYR A 40 0.87 -0.39 -7.73
CA TYR A 40 0.59 1.03 -7.98
C TYR A 40 1.07 1.92 -6.83
N ASN A 41 0.88 1.46 -5.58
CA ASN A 41 1.43 2.07 -4.37
C ASN A 41 2.94 2.27 -4.49
N ALA A 42 3.71 1.25 -4.90
CA ALA A 42 5.15 1.39 -5.02
C ALA A 42 5.53 2.55 -5.95
N GLY A 43 4.98 2.59 -7.17
CA GLY A 43 5.27 3.65 -8.14
C GLY A 43 4.81 5.05 -7.70
N VAL A 44 3.66 5.16 -7.02
CA VAL A 44 3.19 6.45 -6.49
C VAL A 44 4.03 6.90 -5.29
N LEU A 45 4.40 5.98 -4.40
CA LEU A 45 5.25 6.28 -3.25
C LEU A 45 6.60 6.84 -3.70
N MET A 46 7.24 6.23 -4.69
CA MET A 46 8.50 6.72 -5.28
C MET A 46 8.37 8.17 -5.74
N LYS A 47 7.23 8.56 -6.34
CA LYS A 47 6.93 9.95 -6.70
C LYS A 47 6.71 10.85 -5.49
N ILE A 48 6.00 10.37 -4.45
CA ILE A 48 5.77 11.14 -3.20
C ILE A 48 7.12 11.47 -2.52
N ILE A 49 8.06 10.54 -2.50
CA ILE A 49 9.36 10.71 -1.83
C ILE A 49 10.47 11.23 -2.76
N ASN A 50 10.15 11.57 -4.02
CA ASN A 50 11.09 12.02 -5.04
C ASN A 50 12.31 11.10 -5.21
N ARG A 51 12.09 9.78 -5.33
CA ARG A 51 13.15 8.79 -5.62
C ARG A 51 12.81 7.96 -6.86
N PRO A 52 13.81 7.54 -7.65
CA PRO A 52 13.61 6.68 -8.82
C PRO A 52 13.14 5.28 -8.42
#